data_AF-A0A5C7FUJ9-F1
#
_entry.id   AF-A0A5C7FUJ9-F1
#
_cell.length_a   1.000
_cell.length_b   1.000
_cell.length_c   1.000
_cell.angle_alpha   90.00
_cell.angle_beta   90.00
_cell.angle_gamma   90.00
#
_symmetry.space_group_name_H-M   'P 1'
#
loop_
_entity.id
_entity.type
_entity.pdbx_description
1 polymer ?
#
loop_
_entity_poly.entity_id
_entity_poly.type
_entity_poly.pdbx_seq_one_letter_code
_entity_poly.pdbx_strand_id
1 'polypeptide(L)'
;MKFSEYVILGRQGLLMDPLGFLSPYTALQDKLFKQFTVLSNQPAYHGVLALIYTFLAERGIAPGQKDFALQFRRAEILWGLLHTVESASSTVLNITKYTALMRERDSLALGDIRNNDRIYASLGYGTLGHYSSPSSTWGILDKAGKQLTARGSELASAFGKRKGKSLRAALDSWWEGESWDLGRMNDHAALFETGAPAGRAEAQVWRTLISEYCDRTPAVRCLWDRPISVDEDEDWQHDAASYAAGFDAWRSRYAPLKTELTQVELFQQLIGLVQHIFEREYLSCAEKDNGPLPFDELEEDLAGALRVTARAYGQMPDAGDTKGLFAGLTEVRDYQDAAQRILAHHVAHQKAKGSTPFMEDGELRVQGKFEVLSYGERRSALAKAGGRGARLALVAFQHRRDWHFQRANRYHLHAQA
;
A
#
# COMPACT_ATOMS: atom_id res chain seq x y z
N MET A 1 8.49 -6.34 -11.81
CA MET A 1 8.67 -5.26 -10.82
C MET A 1 8.98 -5.92 -9.47
N LYS A 2 10.18 -5.72 -8.91
CA LYS A 2 10.58 -6.30 -7.61
C LYS A 2 10.67 -5.14 -6.62
N PHE A 3 9.81 -5.16 -5.61
CA PHE A 3 9.79 -4.21 -4.51
C PHE A 3 10.97 -4.46 -3.55
N SER A 4 11.21 -3.55 -2.61
CA SER A 4 12.24 -3.66 -1.59
C SER A 4 11.87 -4.76 -0.62
N GLU A 5 12.85 -5.22 0.13
CA GLU A 5 12.83 -6.55 0.72
C GLU A 5 12.05 -6.66 2.04
N TYR A 6 11.46 -5.55 2.52
CA TYR A 6 10.48 -5.54 3.61
C TYR A 6 9.30 -4.62 3.28
N VAL A 7 8.17 -5.21 2.97
CA VAL A 7 6.93 -4.46 2.72
C VAL A 7 5.81 -5.20 3.43
N ILE A 8 5.14 -4.57 4.38
CA ILE A 8 4.11 -5.26 5.17
C ILE A 8 2.83 -5.30 4.35
N LEU A 9 2.16 -6.44 4.26
CA LEU A 9 1.01 -6.60 3.36
C LEU A 9 -0.28 -6.08 3.95
N GLY A 10 -0.80 -4.98 3.41
CA GLY A 10 -2.15 -4.47 3.70
C GLY A 10 -3.24 -5.07 2.80
N ARG A 11 -3.07 -6.30 2.29
CA ARG A 11 -3.78 -6.96 1.16
C ARG A 11 -3.04 -6.81 -0.17
N GLN A 12 -2.31 -7.87 -0.52
CA GLN A 12 -1.68 -8.06 -1.81
C GLN A 12 -2.56 -8.94 -2.69
N GLY A 13 -3.35 -8.31 -3.52
CA GLY A 13 -3.94 -8.92 -4.70
C GLY A 13 -4.20 -7.77 -5.67
N LEU A 14 -3.90 -7.92 -6.96
CA LEU A 14 -4.10 -6.89 -8.01
C LEU A 14 -2.94 -5.90 -8.23
N LEU A 15 -1.69 -6.35 -8.14
CA LEU A 15 -0.51 -5.58 -8.56
C LEU A 15 -0.30 -5.55 -10.09
N MET A 16 -1.40 -5.54 -10.85
CA MET A 16 -1.36 -5.14 -12.25
C MET A 16 -2.29 -3.96 -12.40
N ASP A 17 -1.72 -2.87 -12.90
CA ASP A 17 -2.44 -1.66 -13.24
C ASP A 17 -2.54 -1.59 -14.78
N PRO A 18 -3.43 -2.40 -15.41
CA PRO A 18 -3.54 -2.47 -16.86
C PRO A 18 -3.96 -1.14 -17.49
N LEU A 19 -4.58 -0.26 -16.69
CA LEU A 19 -5.28 0.95 -17.12
C LEU A 19 -4.68 2.24 -16.52
N GLY A 20 -3.62 2.16 -15.73
CA GLY A 20 -2.89 3.34 -15.25
C GLY A 20 -3.53 4.08 -14.07
N PHE A 21 -4.41 3.44 -13.31
CA PHE A 21 -5.12 4.05 -12.19
C PHE A 21 -4.24 4.34 -10.97
N LEU A 22 -3.04 3.75 -10.88
CA LEU A 22 -2.20 3.91 -9.70
C LEU A 22 -1.82 5.38 -9.47
N SER A 23 -1.50 6.12 -10.53
CA SER A 23 -1.10 7.53 -10.42
C SER A 23 -2.22 8.44 -9.87
N PRO A 24 -3.43 8.49 -10.47
CA PRO A 24 -4.51 9.31 -9.91
C PRO A 24 -4.97 8.81 -8.54
N TYR A 25 -4.95 7.50 -8.30
CA TYR A 25 -5.25 6.93 -6.98
C TYR A 25 -4.28 7.43 -5.90
N THR A 26 -2.97 7.35 -6.13
CA THR A 26 -1.95 7.85 -5.18
C THR A 26 -2.08 9.36 -4.97
N ALA A 27 -2.38 10.14 -6.02
CA ALA A 27 -2.59 11.57 -5.87
C ALA A 27 -3.79 11.91 -4.96
N LEU A 28 -4.90 11.17 -5.06
CA LEU A 28 -6.06 11.34 -4.16
C LEU A 28 -5.75 10.86 -2.74
N GLN A 29 -5.06 9.72 -2.63
CA GLN A 29 -4.61 9.19 -1.35
C GLN A 29 -3.69 10.17 -0.62
N ASP A 30 -2.80 10.86 -1.32
CA ASP A 30 -1.89 11.86 -0.76
C ASP A 30 -2.62 13.11 -0.23
N LYS A 31 -3.82 13.41 -0.74
CA LYS A 31 -4.68 14.48 -0.18
C LYS A 31 -5.18 14.12 1.22
N LEU A 32 -5.37 12.82 1.50
CA LEU A 32 -5.81 12.33 2.82
C LEU A 32 -4.62 11.97 3.71
N PHE A 33 -3.62 11.24 3.18
CA PHE A 33 -2.56 10.59 3.94
C PHE A 33 -1.22 10.54 3.19
N LYS A 34 -0.61 11.71 2.96
CA LYS A 34 0.71 11.84 2.28
C LYS A 34 1.86 11.06 2.94
N GLN A 35 1.76 10.78 4.23
CA GLN A 35 2.80 10.11 5.02
C GLN A 35 2.81 8.59 4.85
N PHE A 36 1.80 8.01 4.18
CA PHE A 36 1.67 6.57 4.02
C PHE A 36 2.06 6.12 2.62
N THR A 37 2.86 5.08 2.58
CA THR A 37 3.15 4.28 1.39
C THR A 37 2.89 2.81 1.73
N VAL A 38 2.88 1.93 0.73
CA VAL A 38 2.80 0.47 0.94
C VAL A 38 3.90 -0.04 1.89
N LEU A 39 4.97 0.73 2.06
CA LEU A 39 6.16 0.40 2.83
C LEU A 39 6.15 0.92 4.27
N SER A 40 5.33 1.91 4.58
CA SER A 40 5.21 2.53 5.91
C SER A 40 3.89 2.12 6.58
N ASN A 41 3.59 0.83 6.54
CA ASN A 41 2.34 0.29 7.08
C ASN A 41 2.38 0.10 8.60
N GLN A 42 3.58 0.05 9.17
CA GLN A 42 3.78 -0.09 10.61
C GLN A 42 4.69 1.01 11.13
N PRO A 43 4.34 1.70 12.23
CA PRO A 43 5.18 2.74 12.82
C PRO A 43 6.53 2.20 13.31
N ALA A 44 6.57 0.95 13.79
CA ALA A 44 7.81 0.26 14.20
C ALA A 44 8.90 0.26 13.10
N TYR A 45 8.50 0.29 11.83
CA TYR A 45 9.41 0.40 10.70
C TYR A 45 10.27 1.67 10.77
N HIS A 46 9.68 2.82 11.12
CA HIS A 46 10.45 4.06 11.22
C HIS A 46 11.36 4.05 12.46
N GLY A 47 10.97 3.35 13.51
CA GLY A 47 11.79 3.17 14.71
C GLY A 47 13.08 2.39 14.42
N VAL A 48 12.98 1.25 13.72
CA VAL A 48 14.17 0.49 13.32
C VAL A 48 15.02 1.26 12.31
N LEU A 49 14.39 1.97 11.37
CA LEU A 49 15.12 2.80 10.41
C LEU A 49 15.94 3.84 11.15
N ALA A 50 15.32 4.57 12.07
CA ALA A 50 16.01 5.58 12.87
C ALA A 50 17.16 4.97 13.69
N LEU A 51 16.93 3.80 14.31
CA LEU A 51 17.97 3.08 15.05
C LEU A 51 19.17 2.70 14.17
N ILE A 52 18.94 2.16 12.96
CA ILE A 52 20.01 1.78 12.05
C ILE A 52 20.77 3.03 11.56
N TYR A 53 20.09 4.14 11.28
CA TYR A 53 20.74 5.40 10.94
C TYR A 53 21.69 5.86 12.05
N THR A 54 21.23 5.88 13.31
CA THR A 54 22.08 6.20 14.45
C THR A 54 23.26 5.23 14.58
N PHE A 55 23.00 3.92 14.43
CA PHE A 55 24.01 2.87 14.50
C PHE A 55 25.14 3.01 13.49
N LEU A 56 24.81 3.35 12.25
CA LEU A 56 25.79 3.57 11.19
C LEU A 56 26.51 4.90 11.36
N ALA A 57 25.81 5.96 11.74
CA ALA A 57 26.39 7.29 11.93
C ALA A 57 27.50 7.29 13.00
N GLU A 58 27.29 6.61 14.12
CA GLU A 58 28.29 6.45 15.19
C GLU A 58 29.54 5.67 14.74
N ARG A 59 29.44 4.92 13.64
CA ARG A 59 30.55 4.20 13.00
C ARG A 59 31.17 4.98 11.83
N GLY A 60 30.80 6.25 11.65
CA GLY A 60 31.28 7.09 10.55
C GLY A 60 30.70 6.72 9.18
N ILE A 61 29.65 5.89 9.13
CA ILE A 61 29.00 5.44 7.91
C ILE A 61 27.76 6.32 7.66
N ALA A 62 27.80 7.12 6.59
CA ALA A 62 26.78 8.14 6.32
C ALA A 62 26.10 7.94 4.95
N PRO A 63 24.83 8.36 4.80
CA PRO A 63 24.14 8.35 3.50
C PRO A 63 24.92 9.09 2.41
N GLY A 64 25.00 8.48 1.22
CA GLY A 64 25.78 8.99 0.09
C GLY A 64 27.22 8.45 0.02
N GLN A 65 27.72 7.79 1.06
CA GLN A 65 28.92 6.97 0.96
C GLN A 65 28.63 5.67 0.19
N LYS A 66 29.62 5.18 -0.56
CA LYS A 66 29.50 4.01 -1.47
C LYS A 66 28.89 2.77 -0.78
N ASP A 67 29.26 2.52 0.47
CA ASP A 67 28.88 1.30 1.18
C ASP A 67 27.67 1.46 2.09
N PHE A 68 27.08 2.66 2.23
CA PHE A 68 25.99 2.91 3.17
C PHE A 68 24.83 1.92 3.01
N ALA A 69 24.37 1.70 1.77
CA ALA A 69 23.24 0.81 1.50
C ALA A 69 23.54 -0.66 1.85
N LEU A 70 24.80 -1.10 1.65
CA LEU A 70 25.25 -2.43 2.05
C LEU A 70 25.30 -2.55 3.58
N GLN A 71 25.86 -1.55 4.26
CA GLN A 71 25.98 -1.56 5.72
C GLN A 71 24.60 -1.47 6.41
N PHE A 72 23.68 -0.69 5.83
CA PHE A 72 22.29 -0.66 6.26
C PHE A 72 21.64 -2.04 6.09
N ARG A 73 21.78 -2.66 4.92
CA ARG A 73 21.27 -4.02 4.66
C ARG A 73 21.80 -5.01 5.69
N ARG A 74 23.10 -4.97 6.02
CA ARG A 74 23.69 -5.86 7.04
C ARG A 74 23.06 -5.72 8.42
N ALA A 75 22.75 -4.49 8.84
CA ALA A 75 22.02 -4.24 10.09
C ALA A 75 20.55 -4.69 9.99
N GLU A 76 19.90 -4.42 8.86
CA GLU A 76 18.50 -4.77 8.60
C GLU A 76 18.25 -6.28 8.56
N ILE A 77 19.25 -7.10 8.19
CA ILE A 77 19.12 -8.57 8.17
C ILE A 77 18.73 -9.11 9.53
N LEU A 78 19.39 -8.67 10.61
CA LEU A 78 19.06 -9.12 11.96
C LEU A 78 17.57 -8.87 12.27
N TRP A 79 17.10 -7.67 11.95
CA TRP A 79 15.70 -7.31 12.17
C TRP A 79 14.73 -8.17 11.35
N GLY A 80 15.10 -8.62 10.15
CA GLY A 80 14.25 -9.54 9.38
C GLY A 80 14.19 -10.94 9.91
N LEU A 81 15.29 -11.43 10.47
CA LEU A 81 15.29 -12.73 11.13
C LEU A 81 14.29 -12.75 12.30
N LEU A 82 14.07 -11.60 12.96
CA LEU A 82 13.03 -11.47 13.99
C LEU A 82 11.60 -11.68 13.45
N HIS A 83 11.39 -11.59 12.13
CA HIS A 83 10.09 -11.83 11.50
C HIS A 83 9.96 -13.26 10.93
N THR A 84 11.01 -14.09 11.03
CA THR A 84 10.98 -15.48 10.56
C THR A 84 10.67 -16.49 11.65
N VAL A 85 10.65 -16.04 12.90
CA VAL A 85 10.46 -16.90 14.07
C VAL A 85 8.98 -17.00 14.48
N GLU A 86 8.64 -18.06 15.21
CA GLU A 86 7.26 -18.40 15.59
C GLU A 86 6.55 -17.30 16.39
N SER A 87 7.28 -16.57 17.24
CA SER A 87 6.68 -15.49 18.04
C SER A 87 6.32 -14.22 17.23
N ALA A 88 6.70 -14.12 15.96
CA ALA A 88 6.37 -12.97 15.12
C ALA A 88 4.88 -12.96 14.77
N SER A 89 4.20 -11.86 15.09
CA SER A 89 2.75 -11.71 14.85
C SER A 89 2.43 -11.08 13.49
N SER A 90 3.43 -10.50 12.83
CA SER A 90 3.27 -9.81 11.55
C SER A 90 3.81 -10.60 10.36
N THR A 91 3.23 -10.38 9.18
CA THR A 91 3.75 -10.91 7.92
C THR A 91 4.40 -9.80 7.10
N VAL A 92 5.61 -10.06 6.61
CA VAL A 92 6.34 -9.12 5.76
C VAL A 92 6.58 -9.73 4.38
N LEU A 93 6.48 -8.93 3.33
CA LEU A 93 6.84 -9.35 1.98
C LEU A 93 8.28 -9.78 1.89
N ASN A 94 8.54 -10.72 1.00
CA ASN A 94 9.86 -11.29 0.76
C ASN A 94 10.49 -11.93 2.02
N ILE A 95 9.70 -12.21 3.06
CA ILE A 95 10.15 -12.91 4.27
C ILE A 95 10.82 -14.24 3.95
N THR A 96 10.44 -14.88 2.83
CA THR A 96 11.05 -16.11 2.32
C THR A 96 12.55 -16.01 2.11
N LYS A 97 13.11 -14.82 1.82
CA LYS A 97 14.56 -14.62 1.70
C LYS A 97 15.26 -14.73 3.05
N TYR A 98 14.72 -14.11 4.10
CA TYR A 98 15.23 -14.22 5.46
C TYR A 98 15.03 -15.64 6.00
N THR A 99 13.87 -16.23 5.72
CA THR A 99 13.58 -17.63 6.07
C THR A 99 14.58 -18.59 5.41
N ALA A 100 15.00 -18.30 4.18
CA ALA A 100 16.00 -19.10 3.48
C ALA A 100 17.39 -19.04 4.12
N LEU A 101 17.75 -17.94 4.80
CA LEU A 101 19.02 -17.85 5.54
C LEU A 101 19.06 -18.80 6.75
N MET A 102 17.91 -19.00 7.39
CA MET A 102 17.75 -19.88 8.55
C MET A 102 17.38 -21.32 8.16
N ARG A 103 17.18 -21.61 6.88
CA ARG A 103 16.81 -22.95 6.41
C ARG A 103 17.91 -23.93 6.82
N GLU A 104 17.53 -24.94 7.60
CA GLU A 104 18.42 -25.99 8.12
C GLU A 104 19.51 -25.47 9.09
N ARG A 105 19.27 -24.32 9.74
CA ARG A 105 20.18 -23.75 10.74
C ARG A 105 19.46 -23.43 12.04
N ASP A 106 20.09 -23.75 13.17
CA ASP A 106 19.62 -23.37 14.50
C ASP A 106 20.15 -22.00 14.95
N SER A 107 21.19 -21.50 14.27
CA SER A 107 21.80 -20.20 14.52
C SER A 107 22.44 -19.59 13.27
N LEU A 108 22.64 -18.28 13.27
CA LEU A 108 23.26 -17.54 12.18
C LEU A 108 24.10 -16.38 12.72
N ALA A 109 25.31 -16.20 12.20
CA ALA A 109 26.11 -14.98 12.38
C ALA A 109 26.17 -14.18 11.08
N LEU A 110 26.44 -12.87 11.17
CA LEU A 110 26.58 -12.01 9.98
C LEU A 110 27.67 -12.52 9.01
N GLY A 111 28.76 -13.07 9.56
CA GLY A 111 29.88 -13.63 8.79
C GLY A 111 29.52 -14.85 7.94
N ASP A 112 28.43 -15.56 8.27
CA ASP A 112 27.98 -16.75 7.53
C ASP A 112 27.29 -16.38 6.20
N ILE A 113 26.91 -15.11 6.04
CA ILE A 113 26.21 -14.61 4.87
C ILE A 113 27.23 -14.11 3.85
N ARG A 114 27.43 -14.87 2.78
CA ARG A 114 28.39 -14.55 1.73
C ARG A 114 28.04 -13.22 1.05
N ASN A 115 29.05 -12.44 0.67
CA ASN A 115 28.86 -11.15 -0.01
C ASN A 115 28.11 -11.25 -1.35
N ASN A 116 28.07 -12.44 -1.98
CA ASN A 116 27.33 -12.71 -3.22
C ASN A 116 25.92 -13.27 -2.98
N ASP A 117 25.46 -13.35 -1.73
CA ASP A 117 24.12 -13.80 -1.41
C ASP A 117 23.07 -12.86 -2.04
N ARG A 118 21.93 -13.44 -2.45
CA ARG A 118 20.82 -12.72 -3.08
C ARG A 118 20.22 -11.65 -2.16
N ILE A 119 20.40 -11.74 -0.85
CA ILE A 119 19.98 -10.72 0.12
C ILE A 119 20.73 -9.40 -0.03
N TYR A 120 21.90 -9.41 -0.69
CA TYR A 120 22.65 -8.21 -1.03
C TYR A 120 22.38 -7.72 -2.46
N ALA A 121 21.47 -8.36 -3.20
CA ALA A 121 21.07 -7.88 -4.51
C ALA A 121 20.17 -6.63 -4.38
N SER A 122 20.31 -5.68 -5.31
CA SER A 122 19.41 -4.50 -5.42
C SER A 122 19.38 -3.56 -4.20
N LEU A 123 20.54 -3.29 -3.58
CA LEU A 123 20.71 -2.45 -2.37
C LEU A 123 20.10 -1.04 -2.44
N GLY A 124 19.97 -0.45 -3.64
CA GLY A 124 19.39 0.88 -3.83
C GLY A 124 17.86 0.92 -3.66
N TYR A 125 17.21 -0.23 -3.82
CA TYR A 125 15.75 -0.35 -3.70
C TYR A 125 15.43 -0.81 -2.28
N GLY A 126 15.14 0.15 -1.39
CA GLY A 126 14.79 -0.14 0.01
C GLY A 126 15.78 0.34 1.07
N THR A 127 16.46 1.46 0.88
CA THR A 127 17.21 2.09 1.98
C THR A 127 17.14 3.61 1.88
N LEU A 128 17.18 4.15 0.65
CA LEU A 128 17.34 5.59 0.43
C LEU A 128 16.26 6.26 -0.41
N GLY A 129 15.52 5.55 -1.27
CA GLY A 129 14.47 6.16 -2.10
C GLY A 129 13.06 6.02 -1.54
N HIS A 130 12.68 4.80 -1.16
CA HIS A 130 11.29 4.46 -0.85
C HIS A 130 10.90 4.64 0.64
N TYR A 131 11.86 4.58 1.55
CA TYR A 131 11.63 4.61 2.99
C TYR A 131 11.96 5.96 3.64
N SER A 132 12.87 6.70 3.01
CA SER A 132 13.28 8.02 3.45
C SER A 132 12.13 9.02 3.28
N SER A 133 11.40 8.99 2.16
CA SER A 133 10.33 9.96 1.89
C SER A 133 9.20 9.95 2.93
N PRO A 134 8.61 8.80 3.32
CA PRO A 134 7.66 8.77 4.44
C PRO A 134 8.26 9.25 5.76
N SER A 135 9.50 8.84 6.07
CA SER A 135 10.20 9.25 7.29
C SER A 135 10.53 10.75 7.32
N SER A 136 10.85 11.35 6.17
CA SER A 136 11.04 12.79 5.99
C SER A 136 9.73 13.55 6.13
N THR A 137 8.61 12.98 5.64
CA THR A 137 7.26 13.56 5.81
C THR A 137 6.85 13.60 7.28
N TRP A 138 7.16 12.54 8.03
CA TRP A 138 7.01 12.50 9.48
C TRP A 138 7.95 13.48 10.21
N GLY A 139 9.04 13.92 9.59
CA GLY A 139 10.06 14.75 10.22
C GLY A 139 11.05 13.95 11.05
N ILE A 140 11.15 12.63 10.83
CA ILE A 140 12.15 11.73 11.43
C ILE A 140 13.50 11.90 10.74
N LEU A 141 13.46 12.02 9.41
CA LEU A 141 14.62 12.39 8.58
C LEU A 141 14.50 13.83 8.10
N ASP A 142 15.62 14.43 7.75
CA ASP A 142 15.66 15.70 7.03
C ASP A 142 15.01 15.59 5.64
N LYS A 143 14.81 16.74 4.98
CA LYS A 143 14.18 16.78 3.64
C LYS A 143 14.96 16.01 2.57
N ALA A 144 16.26 15.87 2.74
CA ALA A 144 17.11 15.12 1.83
C ALA A 144 17.10 13.60 2.10
N GLY A 145 16.51 13.15 3.22
CA GLY A 145 16.51 11.77 3.65
C GLY A 145 17.90 11.25 4.05
N LYS A 146 18.82 12.15 4.43
CA LYS A 146 20.24 11.86 4.69
C LYS A 146 20.61 11.89 6.16
N GLN A 147 19.83 12.57 7.00
CA GLN A 147 20.17 12.71 8.42
C GLN A 147 18.92 12.59 9.28
N LEU A 148 19.08 12.06 10.49
CA LEU A 148 18.03 12.11 11.49
C LEU A 148 17.85 13.53 12.00
N THR A 149 16.60 13.94 12.19
CA THR A 149 16.26 15.14 12.94
C THR A 149 16.39 14.86 14.44
N ALA A 150 16.15 15.87 15.28
CA ALA A 150 16.02 15.67 16.73
C ALA A 150 14.96 14.60 17.06
N ARG A 151 13.79 14.65 16.41
CA ARG A 151 12.73 13.64 16.58
C ARG A 151 13.15 12.26 16.11
N GLY A 152 13.91 12.17 15.02
CA GLY A 152 14.47 10.90 14.55
C GLY A 152 15.42 10.28 15.58
N SER A 153 16.30 11.07 16.17
CA SER A 153 17.23 10.62 17.22
C SER A 153 16.51 10.20 18.51
N GLU A 154 15.47 10.94 18.90
CA GLU A 154 14.58 10.57 20.01
C GLU A 154 13.88 9.24 19.73
N LEU A 155 13.34 9.06 18.53
CA LEU A 155 12.68 7.82 18.12
C LEU A 155 13.66 6.64 18.11
N ALA A 156 14.87 6.80 17.56
CA ALA A 156 15.91 5.79 17.57
C ALA A 156 16.24 5.32 19.00
N SER A 157 16.38 6.28 19.91
CA SER A 157 16.69 6.02 21.33
C SER A 157 15.54 5.30 22.03
N ALA A 158 14.30 5.74 21.81
CA ALA A 158 13.10 5.16 22.40
C ALA A 158 12.79 3.76 21.85
N PHE A 159 12.95 3.55 20.55
CA PHE A 159 12.73 2.26 19.89
C PHE A 159 13.82 1.25 20.25
N GLY A 160 15.08 1.68 20.39
CA GLY A 160 16.23 0.81 20.60
C GLY A 160 16.24 0.04 21.92
N LYS A 161 15.36 0.38 22.89
CA LYS A 161 15.27 -0.28 24.20
C LYS A 161 13.82 -0.52 24.60
N ARG A 162 13.46 -1.78 24.90
CA ARG A 162 12.11 -2.17 25.35
C ARG A 162 12.22 -3.24 26.43
N LYS A 163 11.47 -3.07 27.53
CA LYS A 163 11.36 -4.05 28.64
C LYS A 163 12.71 -4.65 29.08
N GLY A 164 13.75 -3.81 29.22
CA GLY A 164 15.09 -4.24 29.64
C GLY A 164 15.96 -4.85 28.55
N LYS A 165 15.43 -5.14 27.35
CA LYS A 165 16.21 -5.58 26.18
C LYS A 165 16.57 -4.40 25.29
N SER A 166 17.69 -4.53 24.58
CA SER A 166 18.25 -3.48 23.73
C SER A 166 18.48 -4.03 22.32
N LEU A 167 17.64 -3.61 21.37
CA LEU A 167 17.89 -3.90 19.95
C LEU A 167 19.19 -3.22 19.48
N ARG A 168 19.59 -2.13 20.13
CA ARG A 168 20.88 -1.52 19.86
C ARG A 168 22.05 -2.46 20.18
N ALA A 169 22.04 -3.02 21.40
CA ALA A 169 23.08 -3.98 21.81
C ALA A 169 23.02 -5.25 20.95
N ALA A 170 21.82 -5.64 20.53
CA ALA A 170 21.63 -6.73 19.58
C ALA A 170 22.35 -6.45 18.24
N LEU A 171 22.18 -5.26 17.68
CA LEU A 171 22.89 -4.84 16.47
C LEU A 171 24.41 -4.78 16.68
N ASP A 172 24.89 -4.29 17.82
CA ASP A 172 26.32 -4.27 18.14
C ASP A 172 26.89 -5.70 18.12
N SER A 173 26.26 -6.66 18.82
CA SER A 173 26.70 -8.06 18.82
C SER A 173 26.65 -8.74 17.45
N TRP A 174 25.58 -8.51 16.69
CA TRP A 174 25.43 -9.03 15.33
C TRP A 174 26.55 -8.51 14.42
N TRP A 175 26.92 -7.24 14.58
CA TRP A 175 27.98 -6.59 13.82
C TRP A 175 29.37 -7.11 14.17
N GLU A 176 29.57 -7.46 15.43
CA GLU A 176 30.79 -8.10 15.95
C GLU A 176 30.92 -9.57 15.52
N GLY A 177 29.90 -10.12 14.85
CA GLY A 177 29.90 -11.48 14.34
C GLY A 177 29.41 -12.52 15.34
N GLU A 178 28.74 -12.10 16.42
CA GLU A 178 28.11 -13.04 17.35
C GLU A 178 27.02 -13.85 16.63
N SER A 179 26.93 -15.15 16.92
CA SER A 179 25.87 -16.00 16.39
C SER A 179 24.56 -15.78 17.14
N TRP A 180 23.47 -15.73 16.40
CA TRP A 180 22.12 -15.59 16.91
C TRP A 180 21.34 -16.88 16.70
N ASP A 181 20.89 -17.49 17.78
CA ASP A 181 20.01 -18.66 17.75
C ASP A 181 18.53 -18.26 17.71
N LEU A 182 17.66 -19.25 17.45
CA LEU A 182 16.21 -19.06 17.41
C LEU A 182 15.63 -18.57 18.75
N GLY A 183 16.23 -18.96 19.88
CA GLY A 183 15.77 -18.53 21.20
C GLY A 183 15.94 -17.02 21.38
N ARG A 184 17.15 -16.52 21.12
CA ARG A 184 17.50 -15.10 21.19
C ARG A 184 16.72 -14.26 20.17
N MET A 185 16.47 -14.80 18.98
CA MET A 185 15.62 -14.17 17.98
C MET A 185 14.16 -14.05 18.45
N ASN A 186 13.54 -15.13 18.95
CA ASN A 186 12.18 -15.09 19.51
C ASN A 186 12.06 -14.05 20.63
N ASP A 187 13.06 -14.03 21.49
CA ASP A 187 13.16 -13.12 22.62
C ASP A 187 13.18 -11.63 22.24
N HIS A 188 13.70 -11.31 21.06
CA HIS A 188 13.72 -9.95 20.51
C HIS A 188 12.51 -9.69 19.59
N ALA A 189 12.03 -10.70 18.87
CA ALA A 189 10.88 -10.61 18.00
C ALA A 189 9.65 -10.12 18.75
N ALA A 190 9.34 -10.74 19.90
CA ALA A 190 8.22 -10.33 20.77
C ALA A 190 8.25 -8.86 21.22
N LEU A 191 9.39 -8.17 21.08
CA LEU A 191 9.56 -6.78 21.46
C LEU A 191 9.80 -5.83 20.29
N PHE A 192 10.42 -6.26 19.19
CA PHE A 192 10.94 -5.35 18.16
C PHE A 192 10.52 -5.68 16.72
N GLU A 193 9.80 -6.79 16.50
CA GLU A 193 9.18 -7.06 15.19
C GLU A 193 8.08 -6.03 14.87
N THR A 194 7.66 -5.91 13.62
CA THR A 194 6.80 -4.80 13.18
C THR A 194 5.40 -4.81 13.78
N GLY A 195 4.92 -5.97 14.23
CA GLY A 195 3.67 -6.11 14.98
C GLY A 195 3.81 -5.89 16.49
N ALA A 196 5.04 -5.76 17.01
CA ALA A 196 5.24 -5.62 18.45
C ALA A 196 4.72 -4.27 18.97
N PRO A 197 4.03 -4.25 20.12
CA PRO A 197 3.47 -3.03 20.69
C PRO A 197 4.56 -2.04 21.07
N ALA A 198 4.29 -0.74 20.88
CA ALA A 198 5.22 0.32 21.25
C ALA A 198 5.54 0.30 22.75
N GLY A 199 6.76 0.72 23.11
CA GLY A 199 7.05 1.11 24.49
C GLY A 199 6.52 2.53 24.78
N ARG A 200 6.24 2.84 26.04
CA ARG A 200 5.76 4.18 26.46
C ARG A 200 6.59 5.35 25.91
N ALA A 201 7.92 5.21 25.91
CA ALA A 201 8.81 6.24 25.39
C ALA A 201 8.65 6.44 23.88
N GLU A 202 8.49 5.36 23.13
CA GLU A 202 8.28 5.41 21.68
C GLU A 202 6.91 5.98 21.34
N ALA A 203 5.87 5.55 22.07
CA ALA A 203 4.52 6.07 21.93
C ALA A 203 4.46 7.59 22.19
N GLN A 204 5.22 8.08 23.18
CA GLN A 204 5.35 9.51 23.44
C GLN A 204 5.98 10.26 22.25
N VAL A 205 7.01 9.71 21.60
CA VAL A 205 7.60 10.31 20.41
C VAL A 205 6.59 10.33 19.27
N TRP A 206 5.84 9.25 19.05
CA TRP A 206 4.79 9.18 18.03
C TRP A 206 3.65 10.18 18.26
N ARG A 207 3.20 10.37 19.51
CA ARG A 207 2.21 11.41 19.84
C ARG A 207 2.68 12.79 19.41
N THR A 208 3.94 13.10 19.69
CA THR A 208 4.54 14.38 19.29
C THR A 208 4.65 14.50 17.77
N LEU A 209 5.11 13.46 17.09
CA LEU A 209 5.21 13.43 15.62
C LEU A 209 3.84 13.64 14.93
N ILE A 210 2.79 12.97 15.44
CA ILE A 210 1.41 13.14 14.94
C ILE A 210 0.90 14.55 15.19
N SER A 211 1.12 15.10 16.39
CA SER A 211 0.73 16.48 16.69
C SER A 211 1.41 17.48 15.76
N GLU A 212 2.75 17.40 15.63
CA GLU A 212 3.53 18.28 14.77
C GLU A 212 3.12 18.16 13.29
N TYR A 213 2.77 16.95 12.83
CA TYR A 213 2.21 16.76 11.49
C TYR A 213 0.85 17.46 11.34
N CYS A 214 -0.06 17.27 12.30
CA CYS A 214 -1.37 17.93 12.29
C CYS A 214 -1.29 19.46 12.42
N ASP A 215 -0.25 20.00 13.07
CA ASP A 215 0.00 21.44 13.12
C ASP A 215 0.43 21.98 11.75
N ARG A 216 1.27 21.24 11.02
CA ARG A 216 1.69 21.59 9.64
C ARG A 216 0.61 21.33 8.60
N THR A 217 -0.35 20.46 8.89
CA THR A 217 -1.38 20.02 7.93
C THR A 217 -2.76 19.99 8.60
N PRO A 218 -3.35 21.16 8.96
CA PRO A 218 -4.53 21.20 9.82
C PRO A 218 -5.77 20.50 9.25
N ALA A 219 -5.95 20.49 7.93
CA ALA A 219 -7.11 19.88 7.28
C ALA A 219 -7.24 18.38 7.58
N VAL A 220 -6.11 17.66 7.68
CA VAL A 220 -6.09 16.21 7.91
C VAL A 220 -6.07 15.84 9.40
N ARG A 221 -6.04 16.81 10.33
CA ARG A 221 -6.09 16.55 11.77
C ARG A 221 -7.31 15.71 12.15
N CYS A 222 -8.46 15.95 11.50
CA CYS A 222 -9.69 15.22 11.77
C CYS A 222 -9.53 13.69 11.59
N LEU A 223 -8.64 13.24 10.70
CA LEU A 223 -8.32 11.82 10.48
C LEU A 223 -7.57 11.19 11.67
N TRP A 224 -6.83 12.00 12.43
CA TRP A 224 -5.99 11.58 13.55
C TRP A 224 -6.66 11.74 14.92
N ASP A 225 -7.50 12.77 15.07
CA ASP A 225 -8.28 13.00 16.29
C ASP A 225 -9.38 11.94 16.45
N ARG A 226 -9.92 11.47 15.33
CA ARG A 226 -10.99 10.47 15.29
C ARG A 226 -10.69 9.43 14.20
N PRO A 227 -9.65 8.59 14.32
CA PRO A 227 -9.37 7.55 13.34
C PRO A 227 -10.48 6.51 13.33
N ILE A 228 -10.75 5.92 12.16
CA ILE A 228 -11.71 4.82 12.02
C ILE A 228 -11.15 3.58 12.71
N SER A 229 -11.91 2.98 13.62
CA SER A 229 -11.53 1.74 14.28
C SER A 229 -11.53 0.54 13.32
N VAL A 230 -10.92 -0.57 13.75
CA VAL A 230 -10.92 -1.80 12.94
C VAL A 230 -12.35 -2.28 12.72
N ASP A 231 -13.15 -2.34 13.78
CA ASP A 231 -14.54 -2.79 13.72
C ASP A 231 -15.40 -1.92 12.79
N GLU A 232 -15.28 -0.57 12.88
CA GLU A 232 -15.98 0.35 11.98
C GLU A 232 -15.61 0.13 10.50
N ASP A 233 -14.32 -0.09 10.20
CA ASP A 233 -13.88 -0.36 8.83
C ASP A 233 -14.32 -1.75 8.34
N GLU A 234 -14.35 -2.75 9.21
CA GLU A 234 -14.88 -4.08 8.89
C GLU A 234 -16.37 -4.03 8.59
N ASP A 235 -17.15 -3.29 9.38
CA ASP A 235 -18.58 -3.08 9.15
C ASP A 235 -18.84 -2.42 7.78
N TRP A 236 -18.11 -1.34 7.45
CA TRP A 236 -18.26 -0.69 6.14
C TRP A 236 -17.73 -1.54 4.99
N GLN A 237 -16.81 -2.46 5.22
CA GLN A 237 -16.30 -3.38 4.20
C GLN A 237 -17.07 -4.70 4.13
N HIS A 238 -18.16 -4.86 4.88
CA HIS A 238 -18.94 -6.08 4.93
C HIS A 238 -19.64 -6.38 3.60
N ASP A 239 -20.33 -5.38 3.05
CA ASP A 239 -21.11 -5.50 1.83
C ASP A 239 -21.17 -4.16 1.05
N ALA A 240 -21.80 -4.19 -0.13
CA ALA A 240 -21.89 -3.02 -1.01
C ALA A 240 -22.72 -1.86 -0.44
N ALA A 241 -23.80 -2.14 0.29
CA ALA A 241 -24.65 -1.12 0.90
C ALA A 241 -23.93 -0.45 2.07
N SER A 242 -23.28 -1.24 2.91
CA SER A 242 -22.44 -0.79 4.02
C SER A 242 -21.26 0.04 3.52
N TYR A 243 -20.64 -0.36 2.41
CA TYR A 243 -19.53 0.39 1.78
C TYR A 243 -19.98 1.75 1.25
N ALA A 244 -21.14 1.82 0.59
CA ALA A 244 -21.71 3.09 0.13
C ALA A 244 -22.08 4.00 1.32
N ALA A 245 -22.73 3.46 2.35
CA ALA A 245 -23.05 4.20 3.57
C ALA A 245 -21.80 4.71 4.31
N GLY A 246 -20.69 3.96 4.21
CA GLY A 246 -19.39 4.37 4.74
C GLY A 246 -18.91 5.72 4.21
N PHE A 247 -19.10 6.01 2.92
CA PHE A 247 -18.70 7.31 2.34
C PHE A 247 -19.46 8.50 2.93
N ASP A 248 -20.76 8.34 3.19
CA ASP A 248 -21.56 9.37 3.88
C ASP A 248 -21.09 9.56 5.32
N ALA A 249 -20.83 8.46 6.03
CA ALA A 249 -20.28 8.50 7.37
C ALA A 249 -18.91 9.19 7.41
N TRP A 250 -18.03 8.91 6.45
CA TRP A 250 -16.71 9.54 6.34
C TRP A 250 -16.81 11.04 6.11
N ARG A 251 -17.66 11.49 5.17
CA ARG A 251 -17.88 12.92 4.90
C ARG A 251 -18.44 13.65 6.11
N SER A 252 -19.33 13.01 6.87
CA SER A 252 -19.90 13.57 8.09
C SER A 252 -18.85 13.68 9.20
N ARG A 253 -18.07 12.62 9.41
CA ARG A 253 -17.01 12.56 10.44
C ARG A 253 -15.85 13.51 10.15
N TYR A 254 -15.47 13.62 8.88
CA TYR A 254 -14.30 14.37 8.41
C TYR A 254 -14.72 15.56 7.54
N ALA A 255 -15.59 16.41 8.09
CA ALA A 255 -16.13 17.57 7.39
C ALA A 255 -15.09 18.46 6.66
N PRO A 256 -13.88 18.72 7.20
CA PRO A 256 -12.83 19.47 6.49
C PRO A 256 -12.36 18.81 5.18
N LEU A 257 -12.55 17.50 5.02
CA LEU A 257 -12.12 16.71 3.86
C LEU A 257 -13.30 16.27 2.98
N LYS A 258 -14.46 16.93 3.10
CA LYS A 258 -15.69 16.54 2.39
C LYS A 258 -15.49 16.49 0.87
N THR A 259 -14.76 17.45 0.30
CA THR A 259 -14.49 17.54 -1.15
C THR A 259 -13.62 16.36 -1.59
N GLU A 260 -12.55 16.08 -0.87
CA GLU A 260 -11.63 14.98 -1.12
C GLU A 260 -12.35 13.64 -1.01
N LEU A 261 -13.17 13.45 0.03
CA LEU A 261 -13.93 12.20 0.22
C LEU A 261 -15.01 12.00 -0.83
N THR A 262 -15.61 13.08 -1.34
CA THR A 262 -16.52 13.01 -2.50
C THR A 262 -15.75 12.61 -3.77
N GLN A 263 -14.56 13.17 -3.97
CA GLN A 263 -13.70 12.84 -5.10
C GLN A 263 -13.24 11.37 -5.05
N VAL A 264 -12.91 10.86 -3.86
CA VAL A 264 -12.57 9.47 -3.59
C VAL A 264 -13.72 8.53 -3.95
N GLU A 265 -14.95 8.83 -3.53
CA GLU A 265 -16.13 8.02 -3.89
C GLU A 265 -16.34 7.97 -5.41
N LEU A 266 -16.37 9.14 -6.06
CA LEU A 266 -16.57 9.23 -7.50
C LEU A 266 -15.47 8.52 -8.28
N PHE A 267 -14.21 8.66 -7.83
CA PHE A 267 -13.08 7.92 -8.40
C PHE A 267 -13.28 6.41 -8.26
N GLN A 268 -13.66 5.93 -7.08
CA GLN A 268 -13.85 4.51 -6.80
C GLN A 268 -14.97 3.89 -7.64
N GLN A 269 -16.08 4.61 -7.83
CA GLN A 269 -17.17 4.21 -8.72
C GLN A 269 -16.71 4.20 -10.18
N LEU A 270 -16.03 5.26 -10.64
CA LEU A 270 -15.54 5.41 -12.00
C LEU A 270 -14.58 4.27 -12.39
N ILE A 271 -13.53 4.04 -11.60
CA ILE A 271 -12.57 2.99 -11.90
C ILE A 271 -13.19 1.60 -11.81
N GLY A 272 -14.16 1.38 -10.92
CA GLY A 272 -14.84 0.11 -10.79
C GLY A 272 -15.63 -0.21 -12.07
N LEU A 273 -16.34 0.77 -12.63
CA LEU A 273 -17.06 0.61 -13.89
C LEU A 273 -16.12 0.34 -15.05
N VAL A 274 -15.03 1.10 -15.16
CA VAL A 274 -14.03 0.89 -16.21
C VAL A 274 -13.41 -0.51 -16.09
N GLN A 275 -13.05 -0.93 -14.88
CA GLN A 275 -12.48 -2.24 -14.62
C GLN A 275 -13.47 -3.36 -14.97
N HIS A 276 -14.75 -3.21 -14.63
CA HIS A 276 -15.78 -4.19 -14.98
C HIS A 276 -15.93 -4.37 -16.49
N ILE A 277 -16.01 -3.27 -17.25
CA ILE A 277 -16.10 -3.32 -18.72
C ILE A 277 -14.83 -3.95 -19.31
N PHE A 278 -13.65 -3.55 -18.83
CA PHE A 278 -12.38 -4.13 -19.27
C PHE A 278 -12.30 -5.64 -19.03
N GLU A 279 -12.74 -6.12 -17.86
CA GLU A 279 -12.78 -7.54 -17.52
C GLU A 279 -13.72 -8.32 -18.43
N ARG A 280 -14.89 -7.74 -18.76
CA ARG A 280 -15.83 -8.35 -19.70
C ARG A 280 -15.17 -8.54 -21.06
N GLU A 281 -14.58 -7.50 -21.62
CA GLU A 281 -13.95 -7.57 -22.96
C GLU A 281 -12.76 -8.54 -22.98
N TYR A 282 -11.99 -8.58 -21.89
CA TYR A 282 -10.92 -9.56 -21.73
C TYR A 282 -11.47 -10.98 -21.80
N LEU A 283 -12.53 -11.27 -21.04
CA LEU A 283 -13.12 -12.60 -20.97
C LEU A 283 -13.86 -12.96 -22.28
N SER A 284 -14.48 -11.98 -22.96
CA SER A 284 -15.03 -12.18 -24.30
C SER A 284 -13.97 -12.59 -25.32
N CYS A 285 -12.75 -12.04 -25.21
CA CYS A 285 -11.62 -12.49 -26.04
C CYS A 285 -11.12 -13.88 -25.61
N ALA A 286 -11.05 -14.16 -24.30
CA ALA A 286 -10.57 -15.43 -23.77
C ALA A 286 -11.49 -16.61 -24.09
N GLU A 287 -12.80 -16.39 -24.11
CA GLU A 287 -13.83 -17.40 -24.29
C GLU A 287 -14.40 -17.45 -25.72
N LYS A 288 -13.74 -16.81 -26.68
CA LYS A 288 -14.23 -16.66 -28.06
C LYS A 288 -14.66 -17.99 -28.71
N ASP A 289 -13.96 -19.08 -28.37
CA ASP A 289 -14.24 -20.43 -28.89
C ASP A 289 -15.28 -21.21 -28.04
N ASN A 290 -15.60 -20.73 -26.84
CA ASN A 290 -16.56 -21.34 -25.91
C ASN A 290 -17.96 -20.67 -25.98
N GLY A 291 -18.11 -19.64 -26.83
CA GLY A 291 -19.34 -18.89 -27.04
C GLY A 291 -19.29 -17.48 -26.44
N PRO A 292 -20.07 -16.53 -26.97
CA PRO A 292 -20.04 -15.16 -26.50
C PRO A 292 -20.57 -15.05 -25.07
N LEU A 293 -19.91 -14.23 -24.25
CA LEU A 293 -20.47 -13.82 -22.96
C LEU A 293 -21.80 -13.08 -23.19
N PRO A 294 -22.78 -13.27 -22.28
CA PRO A 294 -24.06 -12.59 -22.40
C PRO A 294 -23.87 -11.07 -22.47
N PHE A 295 -24.69 -10.45 -23.32
CA PHE A 295 -24.84 -9.01 -23.44
C PHE A 295 -26.33 -8.70 -23.34
N ASP A 296 -26.70 -7.87 -22.39
CA ASP A 296 -28.08 -7.44 -22.18
C ASP A 296 -28.14 -5.97 -21.74
N GLU A 297 -29.31 -5.53 -21.29
CA GLU A 297 -29.57 -4.15 -20.85
C GLU A 297 -28.63 -3.69 -19.72
N LEU A 298 -28.07 -4.62 -18.94
CA LEU A 298 -27.15 -4.28 -17.85
C LEU A 298 -25.89 -3.60 -18.39
N GLU A 299 -25.32 -4.10 -19.48
CA GLU A 299 -24.09 -3.53 -20.05
C GLU A 299 -24.30 -2.09 -20.54
N GLU A 300 -25.43 -1.80 -21.19
CA GLU A 300 -25.78 -0.43 -21.60
C GLU A 300 -26.07 0.48 -20.40
N ASP A 301 -26.77 -0.03 -19.39
CA ASP A 301 -27.02 0.69 -18.13
C ASP A 301 -25.70 1.08 -17.43
N LEU A 302 -24.73 0.17 -17.40
CA LEU A 302 -23.42 0.40 -16.80
C LEU A 302 -22.59 1.42 -17.61
N ALA A 303 -22.67 1.40 -18.94
CA ALA A 303 -22.03 2.40 -19.80
C ALA A 303 -22.65 3.80 -19.60
N GLY A 304 -23.98 3.88 -19.49
CA GLY A 304 -24.67 5.13 -19.14
C GLY A 304 -24.26 5.65 -17.76
N ALA A 305 -24.10 4.75 -16.77
CA ALA A 305 -23.62 5.09 -15.44
C ALA A 305 -22.16 5.57 -15.46
N LEU A 306 -21.30 4.94 -16.29
CA LEU A 306 -19.90 5.33 -16.47
C LEU A 306 -19.79 6.76 -16.97
N ARG A 307 -20.54 7.11 -18.02
CA ARG A 307 -20.56 8.48 -18.57
C ARG A 307 -20.84 9.54 -17.52
N VAL A 308 -21.92 9.34 -16.76
CA VAL A 308 -22.37 10.31 -15.77
C VAL A 308 -21.37 10.41 -14.62
N THR A 309 -20.80 9.28 -14.19
CA THR A 309 -19.78 9.26 -13.13
C THR A 309 -18.49 9.95 -13.59
N ALA A 310 -18.06 9.72 -14.84
CA ALA A 310 -16.91 10.40 -15.43
C ALA A 310 -17.13 11.93 -15.50
N ARG A 311 -18.32 12.38 -15.90
CA ARG A 311 -18.68 13.81 -15.89
C ARG A 311 -18.65 14.42 -14.49
N ALA A 312 -19.26 13.74 -13.52
CA ALA A 312 -19.27 14.20 -12.13
C ALA A 312 -17.85 14.27 -11.55
N TYR A 313 -17.02 13.24 -11.78
CA TYR A 313 -15.64 13.22 -11.34
C TYR A 313 -14.80 14.33 -12.01
N GLY A 314 -14.97 14.54 -13.33
CA GLY A 314 -14.26 15.59 -14.07
C GLY A 314 -14.63 17.02 -13.66
N GLN A 315 -15.74 17.22 -12.95
CA GLN A 315 -16.13 18.51 -12.37
C GLN A 315 -15.50 18.77 -10.98
N MET A 316 -14.86 17.76 -10.37
CA MET A 316 -14.20 17.91 -9.08
C MET A 316 -12.89 18.72 -9.21
N PRO A 317 -12.53 19.53 -8.20
CA PRO A 317 -11.24 20.22 -8.18
C PRO A 317 -10.06 19.25 -8.28
N ASP A 318 -9.08 19.59 -9.12
CA ASP A 318 -7.88 18.80 -9.35
C ASP A 318 -8.18 17.32 -9.65
N ALA A 319 -9.23 17.05 -10.41
CA ALA A 319 -9.57 15.71 -10.86
C ALA A 319 -8.45 15.13 -11.72
N GLY A 320 -7.68 14.21 -11.12
CA GLY A 320 -6.62 13.51 -11.83
C GLY A 320 -7.17 12.57 -12.88
N ASP A 321 -6.61 12.60 -14.09
CA ASP A 321 -6.96 11.71 -15.20
C ASP A 321 -5.85 10.67 -15.43
N THR A 322 -6.21 9.48 -15.92
CA THR A 322 -5.24 8.51 -16.45
C THR A 322 -5.05 8.76 -17.95
N LYS A 323 -4.13 9.67 -18.28
CA LYS A 323 -3.74 10.01 -19.68
C LYS A 323 -4.92 10.33 -20.61
N GLY A 324 -5.99 10.93 -20.10
CA GLY A 324 -7.15 11.37 -20.88
C GLY A 324 -8.26 10.32 -21.02
N LEU A 325 -8.14 9.16 -20.38
CA LEU A 325 -9.21 8.16 -20.39
C LEU A 325 -10.49 8.72 -19.76
N PHE A 326 -10.41 9.33 -18.57
CA PHE A 326 -11.62 9.76 -17.86
C PHE A 326 -12.32 10.89 -18.61
N ALA A 327 -11.56 11.86 -19.14
CA ALA A 327 -12.10 12.87 -20.04
C ALA A 327 -12.71 12.24 -21.30
N GLY A 328 -12.07 11.23 -21.89
CA GLY A 328 -12.60 10.49 -23.04
C GLY A 328 -13.91 9.75 -22.75
N LEU A 329 -14.17 9.40 -21.49
CA LEU A 329 -15.37 8.68 -21.06
C LEU A 329 -16.58 9.59 -20.78
N THR A 330 -16.41 10.92 -20.75
CA THR A 330 -17.54 11.84 -20.52
C THR A 330 -18.52 11.89 -21.69
N GLU A 331 -18.08 11.50 -22.89
CA GLU A 331 -18.86 11.59 -24.13
C GLU A 331 -19.18 10.23 -24.77
N VAL A 332 -19.08 9.13 -24.00
CA VAL A 332 -19.46 7.80 -24.51
C VAL A 332 -20.95 7.74 -24.86
N ARG A 333 -21.25 7.15 -26.01
CA ARG A 333 -22.64 7.05 -26.50
C ARG A 333 -23.35 5.82 -25.96
N ASP A 334 -22.67 4.68 -26.03
CA ASP A 334 -23.17 3.33 -25.72
C ASP A 334 -22.04 2.48 -25.11
N TYR A 335 -22.33 1.22 -24.79
CA TYR A 335 -21.34 0.29 -24.27
C TYR A 335 -20.16 0.06 -25.22
N GLN A 336 -20.40 -0.07 -26.52
CA GLN A 336 -19.35 -0.38 -27.50
C GLN A 336 -18.33 0.76 -27.61
N ASP A 337 -18.79 2.02 -27.63
CA ASP A 337 -17.94 3.21 -27.59
C ASP A 337 -17.11 3.25 -26.29
N ALA A 338 -17.72 2.94 -25.14
CA ALA A 338 -17.00 2.85 -23.87
C ALA A 338 -15.93 1.76 -23.88
N ALA A 339 -16.27 0.54 -24.30
CA ALA A 339 -15.36 -0.58 -24.42
C ALA A 339 -14.17 -0.24 -25.34
N GLN A 340 -14.43 0.29 -26.54
CA GLN A 340 -13.38 0.67 -27.49
C GLN A 340 -12.40 1.69 -26.91
N ARG A 341 -12.89 2.72 -26.21
CA ARG A 341 -12.02 3.73 -25.57
C ARG A 341 -11.16 3.12 -24.46
N ILE A 342 -11.74 2.24 -23.65
CA ILE A 342 -11.04 1.56 -22.57
C ILE A 342 -9.94 0.64 -23.13
N LEU A 343 -10.26 -0.13 -24.17
CA LEU A 343 -9.30 -1.02 -24.85
C LEU A 343 -8.18 -0.24 -25.55
N ALA A 344 -8.52 0.83 -26.28
CA ALA A 344 -7.52 1.69 -26.93
C ALA A 344 -6.57 2.32 -25.90
N HIS A 345 -7.10 2.80 -24.78
CA HIS A 345 -6.30 3.31 -23.67
C HIS A 345 -5.41 2.22 -23.07
N HIS A 346 -5.95 1.03 -22.81
CA HIS A 346 -5.18 -0.10 -22.29
C HIS A 346 -3.96 -0.41 -23.18
N VAL A 347 -4.17 -0.55 -24.49
CA VAL A 347 -3.11 -0.83 -25.46
C VAL A 347 -2.07 0.29 -25.44
N ALA A 348 -2.49 1.55 -25.56
CA ALA A 348 -1.58 2.70 -25.54
C ALA A 348 -0.79 2.79 -24.24
N HIS A 349 -1.45 2.52 -23.11
CA HIS A 349 -0.85 2.56 -21.78
C HIS A 349 0.21 1.47 -21.58
N GLN A 350 -0.07 0.23 -22.02
CA GLN A 350 0.89 -0.88 -21.93
C GLN A 350 2.08 -0.68 -22.86
N LYS A 351 1.83 -0.26 -24.12
CA LYS A 351 2.89 0.06 -25.08
C LYS A 351 3.80 1.19 -24.59
N ALA A 352 3.23 2.24 -24.00
CA ALA A 352 4.01 3.34 -23.41
C ALA A 352 4.88 2.89 -22.21
N LYS A 353 4.53 1.78 -21.56
CA LYS A 353 5.34 1.13 -20.51
C LYS A 353 6.34 0.10 -21.06
N GLY A 354 6.40 -0.11 -22.37
CA GLY A 354 7.19 -1.18 -22.99
C GLY A 354 6.70 -2.58 -22.61
N SER A 355 5.43 -2.71 -22.23
CA SER A 355 4.81 -3.97 -21.81
C SER A 355 3.82 -4.47 -22.87
N THR A 356 3.63 -5.78 -22.95
CA THR A 356 2.63 -6.38 -23.84
C THR A 356 1.22 -6.07 -23.32
N PRO A 357 0.32 -5.50 -24.13
CA PRO A 357 -1.10 -5.40 -23.81
C PRO A 357 -1.68 -6.77 -23.45
N PHE A 358 -2.73 -6.82 -22.63
CA PHE A 358 -3.41 -8.08 -22.30
C PHE A 358 -4.26 -8.58 -23.44
N MET A 359 -4.88 -7.64 -24.15
CA MET A 359 -5.65 -7.87 -25.37
C MET A 359 -5.40 -6.73 -26.34
N GLU A 360 -5.33 -7.07 -27.63
CA GLU A 360 -5.12 -6.12 -28.73
C GLU A 360 -5.69 -6.73 -30.01
N ASP A 361 -6.34 -5.92 -30.84
CA ASP A 361 -6.95 -6.33 -32.12
C ASP A 361 -7.94 -7.51 -32.00
N GLY A 362 -8.66 -7.58 -30.87
CA GLY A 362 -9.62 -8.65 -30.59
C GLY A 362 -8.97 -10.01 -30.26
N GLU A 363 -7.66 -10.01 -30.01
CA GLU A 363 -6.91 -11.19 -29.61
C GLU A 363 -6.36 -11.06 -28.18
N LEU A 364 -6.40 -12.18 -27.46
CA LEU A 364 -5.78 -12.27 -26.14
C LEU A 364 -4.27 -12.45 -26.28
N ARG A 365 -3.51 -11.55 -25.67
CA ARG A 365 -2.04 -11.55 -25.66
C ARG A 365 -1.46 -12.04 -24.34
N VAL A 366 -2.23 -11.93 -23.25
CA VAL A 366 -1.84 -12.39 -21.91
C VAL A 366 -3.00 -13.15 -21.27
N GLN A 367 -2.79 -14.42 -20.95
CA GLN A 367 -3.81 -15.33 -20.39
C GLN A 367 -3.85 -15.33 -18.85
N GLY A 368 -4.94 -15.90 -18.30
CA GLY A 368 -5.09 -16.21 -16.88
C GLY A 368 -5.17 -15.00 -15.95
N LYS A 369 -5.70 -13.86 -16.43
CA LYS A 369 -5.80 -12.63 -15.62
C LYS A 369 -7.14 -12.47 -14.92
N PHE A 370 -8.22 -12.96 -15.52
CA PHE A 370 -9.56 -12.92 -14.96
C PHE A 370 -10.24 -14.28 -15.18
N GLU A 371 -11.23 -14.58 -14.35
CA GLU A 371 -11.95 -15.86 -14.35
C GLU A 371 -13.43 -15.66 -14.66
N VAL A 372 -13.96 -16.50 -15.56
CA VAL A 372 -15.35 -16.44 -16.03
C VAL A 372 -16.35 -16.64 -14.89
N LEU A 373 -16.13 -17.63 -14.01
CA LEU A 373 -17.03 -17.93 -12.90
C LEU A 373 -17.16 -16.73 -11.95
N SER A 374 -16.00 -16.18 -11.52
CA SER A 374 -15.94 -15.01 -10.65
C SER A 374 -16.61 -13.79 -11.29
N TYR A 375 -16.42 -13.56 -12.59
CA TYR A 375 -17.11 -12.50 -13.32
C TYR A 375 -18.63 -12.74 -13.41
N GLY A 376 -19.05 -13.97 -13.71
CA GLY A 376 -20.46 -14.36 -13.80
C GLY A 376 -21.21 -14.14 -12.49
N GLU A 377 -20.60 -14.47 -11.35
CA GLU A 377 -21.16 -14.19 -10.02
C GLU A 377 -21.33 -12.67 -9.79
N ARG A 378 -20.31 -11.87 -10.11
CA ARG A 378 -20.38 -10.40 -10.01
C ARG A 378 -21.48 -9.83 -10.90
N ARG A 379 -21.56 -10.27 -12.15
CA ARG A 379 -22.58 -9.84 -13.12
C ARG A 379 -23.98 -10.21 -12.66
N SER A 380 -24.17 -11.43 -12.15
CA SER A 380 -25.46 -11.89 -11.61
C SER A 380 -25.90 -11.03 -10.42
N ALA A 381 -24.97 -10.67 -9.53
CA ALA A 381 -25.25 -9.76 -8.42
C ALA A 381 -25.63 -8.35 -8.91
N LEU A 382 -24.98 -7.84 -9.95
CA LEU A 382 -25.30 -6.55 -10.57
C LEU A 382 -26.68 -6.53 -11.24
N ALA A 383 -27.04 -7.60 -11.94
CA ALA A 383 -28.35 -7.76 -12.56
C ALA A 383 -29.48 -7.74 -11.51
N LYS A 384 -29.24 -8.33 -10.33
CA LYS A 384 -30.19 -8.40 -9.21
C LYS A 384 -30.23 -7.14 -8.34
N ALA A 385 -29.26 -6.24 -8.47
CA ALA A 385 -29.20 -5.03 -7.66
C ALA A 385 -30.38 -4.09 -7.97
N GLY A 386 -31.03 -3.58 -6.91
CA GLY A 386 -32.31 -2.85 -6.96
C GLY A 386 -32.29 -1.45 -7.59
N GLY A 387 -31.39 -1.19 -8.54
CA GLY A 387 -31.30 0.05 -9.30
C GLY A 387 -29.88 0.56 -9.50
N ARG A 388 -29.74 1.67 -10.23
CA ARG A 388 -28.45 2.24 -10.62
C ARG A 388 -27.53 2.55 -9.43
N GLY A 389 -28.06 3.15 -8.36
CA GLY A 389 -27.26 3.46 -7.16
C GLY A 389 -26.70 2.19 -6.49
N ALA A 390 -27.52 1.15 -6.36
CA ALA A 390 -27.09 -0.14 -5.81
C ALA A 390 -26.05 -0.83 -6.70
N ARG A 391 -26.19 -0.74 -8.03
CA ARG A 391 -25.18 -1.25 -8.98
C ARG A 391 -23.85 -0.51 -8.86
N LEU A 392 -23.87 0.82 -8.77
CA LEU A 392 -22.66 1.63 -8.57
C LEU A 392 -21.94 1.27 -7.27
N ALA A 393 -22.70 1.16 -6.17
CA ALA A 393 -22.18 0.74 -4.87
C ALA A 393 -21.53 -0.65 -4.95
N LEU A 394 -22.21 -1.60 -5.61
CA LEU A 394 -21.72 -2.97 -5.77
C LEU A 394 -20.44 -3.05 -6.61
N VAL A 395 -20.38 -2.34 -7.75
CA VAL A 395 -19.18 -2.28 -8.59
C VAL A 395 -18.01 -1.63 -7.82
N ALA A 396 -18.27 -0.51 -7.13
CA ALA A 396 -17.26 0.16 -6.32
C ALA A 396 -16.72 -0.76 -5.21
N PHE A 397 -17.59 -1.52 -4.55
CA PHE A 397 -17.24 -2.49 -3.51
C PHE A 397 -16.41 -3.66 -4.03
N GLN A 398 -16.77 -4.22 -5.19
CA GLN A 398 -16.05 -5.33 -5.84
C GLN A 398 -14.63 -4.96 -6.25
N HIS A 399 -14.38 -3.66 -6.53
CA HIS A 399 -13.08 -3.14 -6.94
C HIS A 399 -12.48 -2.15 -5.93
N ARG A 400 -12.89 -2.22 -4.65
CA ARG A 400 -12.50 -1.26 -3.60
C ARG A 400 -10.98 -1.19 -3.37
N ARG A 401 -10.48 0.01 -3.09
CA ARG A 401 -9.07 0.27 -2.75
C ARG A 401 -8.88 0.61 -1.26
N ASP A 402 -7.63 0.52 -0.81
CA ASP A 402 -7.21 0.84 0.56
C ASP A 402 -6.91 2.34 0.71
N TRP A 403 -7.83 3.09 1.29
CA TRP A 403 -7.69 4.53 1.54
C TRP A 403 -6.89 4.89 2.81
N HIS A 404 -6.21 3.92 3.42
CA HIS A 404 -5.28 4.07 4.55
C HIS A 404 -5.88 4.46 5.90
N PHE A 405 -7.20 4.42 6.05
CA PHE A 405 -7.85 4.65 7.35
C PHE A 405 -7.37 3.67 8.43
N GLN A 406 -7.26 2.38 8.09
CA GLN A 406 -6.71 1.37 9.02
C GLN A 406 -5.27 1.69 9.44
N ARG A 407 -4.45 2.27 8.54
CA ARG A 407 -3.07 2.64 8.84
C ARG A 407 -3.02 3.81 9.81
N ALA A 408 -3.88 4.82 9.61
CA ALA A 408 -4.03 5.94 10.54
C ALA A 408 -4.39 5.44 11.95
N ASN A 409 -5.38 4.55 12.05
CA ASN A 409 -5.75 3.94 13.32
C ASN A 409 -4.60 3.18 13.97
N ARG A 410 -3.85 2.41 13.19
CA ARG A 410 -2.69 1.66 13.71
C ARG A 410 -1.61 2.57 14.29
N TYR A 411 -1.28 3.66 13.59
CA TYR A 411 -0.33 4.66 14.10
C TYR A 411 -0.89 5.35 15.36
N HIS A 412 -2.18 5.63 15.40
CA HIS A 412 -2.84 6.23 16.56
C HIS A 412 -2.77 5.30 17.79
N LEU A 413 -3.11 4.02 17.64
CA LEU A 413 -2.99 3.02 18.72
C LEU A 413 -1.55 2.85 19.18
N HIS A 414 -0.59 2.84 18.25
CA HIS A 414 0.84 2.77 18.58
C HIS A 414 1.33 3.98 19.38
N ALA A 415 0.74 5.16 19.13
CA ALA A 415 1.02 6.37 19.88
C ALA A 415 0.37 6.39 21.28
N GLN A 416 -0.60 5.52 21.55
CA GLN A 416 -1.32 5.45 22.84
C GLN A 416 -0.76 4.44 23.84
N ALA A 417 0.15 3.54 23.43
CA ALA A 417 0.78 2.54 24.30
C ALA A 417 1.64 3.14 25.43
#